data_AF-A0A246NDJ4-F1
#
_entry.id   AF-A0A246NDJ4-F1
#
_cell.length_a   1.000
_cell.length_b   1.000
_cell.length_c   1.000
_cell.angle_alpha   90.00
_cell.angle_beta   90.00
_cell.angle_gamma   90.00
#
_symmetry.space_group_name_H-M   'P 1'
#
loop_
_entity.id
_entity.type
_entity.pdbx_description
1 polymer ?
#
loop_
_entity_poly.entity_id
_entity_poly.type
_entity_poly.pdbx_seq_one_letter_code
_entity_poly.pdbx_strand_id
1 'polypeptide(L)'
;MIALIKDIFSIPVVSAVILTIIGAITKKYIQFHRRDFFSRSSSEQIKAVEWFRTSSAPTSDPLAKAEQQFHLQSFGLHRDRDLSYKIICFHSDHAQSLTPSLKAVLRYQGMYTIAEGNIYPHKFQKWLVPFVLIWLLLFIGAEAYRGSSQSDSIEILKSLFVFVVAFIVWCWVAACTLKVSRISKKLNSYIPPANDFKSSTNDFSSILNNRYP
;
A
#
# COMPACT_ATOMS: atom_id res chain seq x y z
N MET A 1 -15.72 12.43 -39.10
CA MET A 1 -15.06 12.84 -37.84
C MET A 1 -15.94 12.60 -36.61
N ILE A 2 -17.18 13.12 -36.57
CA ILE A 2 -18.12 12.90 -35.45
C ILE A 2 -18.49 11.42 -35.26
N ALA A 3 -18.68 10.65 -36.33
CA ALA A 3 -18.92 9.20 -36.23
C ALA A 3 -17.72 8.42 -35.65
N LEU A 4 -16.50 8.81 -36.01
CA LEU A 4 -15.25 8.25 -35.47
C LEU A 4 -15.09 8.58 -33.99
N ILE A 5 -15.43 9.80 -33.57
CA ILE A 5 -15.48 10.21 -32.17
C ILE A 5 -16.56 9.41 -31.42
N LYS A 6 -17.75 9.23 -32.01
CA LYS A 6 -18.85 8.44 -31.42
C LYS A 6 -18.49 6.96 -31.23
N ASP A 7 -17.72 6.37 -32.15
CA ASP A 7 -17.22 4.99 -32.03
C ASP A 7 -16.09 4.86 -31.00
N ILE A 8 -15.17 5.83 -30.93
CA ILE A 8 -14.12 5.92 -29.90
C ILE A 8 -14.75 6.11 -28.50
N PHE A 9 -15.84 6.87 -28.42
CA PHE A 9 -16.64 7.07 -27.21
C PHE A 9 -17.78 6.06 -27.05
N SER A 10 -17.80 4.96 -27.81
CA SER A 10 -18.78 3.92 -27.59
C SER A 10 -18.58 3.32 -26.19
N ILE A 11 -19.69 3.17 -25.47
CA ILE A 11 -19.80 2.65 -24.10
C ILE A 11 -18.90 1.44 -23.86
N PRO A 12 -18.90 0.40 -24.73
CA PRO A 12 -18.06 -0.78 -24.49
C PRO A 12 -16.55 -0.48 -24.59
N VAL A 13 -16.12 0.41 -25.50
CA VAL A 13 -14.70 0.77 -25.65
C VAL A 13 -14.24 1.62 -24.47
N VAL A 14 -15.00 2.65 -24.09
CA VAL A 14 -14.66 3.51 -22.94
C VAL A 14 -14.70 2.72 -21.63
N SER A 15 -15.72 1.88 -21.44
CA SER A 15 -15.84 0.99 -20.27
C SER A 15 -14.68 -0.01 -20.20
N ALA A 16 -14.30 -0.63 -21.32
CA ALA A 16 -13.16 -1.55 -21.38
C ALA A 16 -11.83 -0.84 -21.06
N VAL A 17 -11.62 0.38 -21.56
CA VAL A 17 -10.42 1.18 -21.25
C VAL A 17 -10.38 1.53 -19.77
N ILE A 18 -11.48 2.01 -19.19
CA ILE A 18 -11.57 2.32 -17.76
C ILE A 18 -11.32 1.08 -16.91
N LEU A 19 -11.96 -0.05 -17.23
CA LEU A 19 -11.76 -1.32 -16.54
C LEU A 19 -10.31 -1.83 -16.66
N THR A 20 -9.67 -1.63 -17.80
CA THR A 20 -8.27 -2.02 -18.01
C THR A 20 -7.33 -1.14 -17.21
N ILE A 21 -7.57 0.17 -17.15
CA ILE A 21 -6.78 1.11 -16.34
C ILE A 21 -6.99 0.81 -14.85
N ILE A 22 -8.23 0.65 -14.39
CA ILE A 22 -8.54 0.26 -13.01
C ILE A 22 -7.90 -1.09 -12.71
N GLY A 23 -7.99 -2.07 -13.60
CA GLY A 23 -7.38 -3.39 -13.45
C GLY A 23 -5.86 -3.33 -13.36
N ALA A 24 -5.20 -2.51 -14.19
CA ALA A 24 -3.76 -2.33 -14.15
C ALA A 24 -3.30 -1.61 -12.88
N ILE A 25 -4.00 -0.54 -12.48
CA ILE A 25 -3.75 0.20 -11.24
C ILE A 25 -3.97 -0.72 -10.04
N THR A 26 -5.08 -1.46 -10.04
CA THR A 26 -5.44 -2.42 -9.00
C THR A 26 -4.40 -3.53 -8.94
N LYS A 27 -3.97 -4.11 -10.06
CA LYS A 27 -2.90 -5.12 -10.11
C LYS A 27 -1.58 -4.58 -9.55
N LYS A 28 -1.19 -3.35 -9.92
CA LYS A 28 0.00 -2.68 -9.40
C LYS A 28 -0.05 -2.50 -7.88
N TYR A 29 -1.23 -2.31 -7.31
CA TYR A 29 -1.43 -2.16 -5.86
C TYR A 29 -1.78 -3.48 -5.14
N ILE A 30 -2.32 -4.49 -5.80
CA ILE A 30 -2.75 -5.79 -5.23
C ILE A 30 -1.63 -6.82 -5.25
N GLN A 31 -0.62 -6.68 -6.10
CA GLN A 31 0.51 -7.62 -6.15
C GLN A 31 1.34 -7.57 -4.87
N PHE A 32 0.89 -8.19 -3.79
CA PHE A 32 1.69 -8.80 -2.71
C PHE A 32 0.77 -9.59 -1.77
N HIS A 33 0.69 -10.91 -1.95
CA HIS A 33 0.20 -11.81 -0.90
C HIS A 33 1.39 -12.31 -0.07
N ARG A 34 1.85 -11.48 0.85
CA ARG A 34 3.05 -11.77 1.66
C ARG A 34 2.67 -12.15 3.08
N ARG A 35 3.31 -13.19 3.64
CA ARG A 35 3.30 -13.44 5.09
C ARG A 35 4.03 -12.29 5.78
N ASP A 36 3.27 -11.34 6.29
CA ASP A 36 3.78 -10.14 6.96
C ASP A 36 4.45 -10.50 8.28
N PHE A 37 5.47 -9.73 8.66
CA PHE A 37 6.23 -9.93 9.91
C PHE A 37 5.34 -10.12 11.14
N PHE A 38 4.29 -9.31 11.26
CA PHE A 38 3.36 -9.34 12.40
C PHE A 38 2.45 -10.58 12.46
N SER A 39 2.37 -11.35 11.38
CA SER A 39 1.60 -12.60 11.33
C SER A 39 2.43 -13.84 11.68
N ARG A 40 3.74 -13.67 11.88
CA ARG A 40 4.67 -14.75 12.19
C ARG A 40 4.69 -15.07 13.67
N SER A 41 5.17 -16.28 14.00
CA SER A 41 5.37 -16.69 15.38
C SER A 41 6.43 -15.81 16.07
N SER A 42 6.34 -15.68 17.39
CA SER A 42 7.30 -14.87 18.17
C SER A 42 8.75 -15.31 17.94
N SER A 43 9.01 -16.62 17.76
CA SER A 43 10.35 -17.13 17.43
C SER A 43 10.89 -16.60 16.11
N GLU A 44 10.07 -16.56 15.05
CA GLU A 44 10.49 -15.98 13.77
C GLU A 44 10.69 -14.47 13.87
N GLN A 45 9.89 -13.78 14.68
CA GLN A 45 10.05 -12.36 14.92
C GLN A 45 11.36 -12.06 15.67
N ILE A 46 11.72 -12.86 16.67
CA ILE A 46 12.99 -12.77 17.41
C ILE A 46 14.18 -12.93 16.46
N LYS A 47 14.16 -13.96 15.59
CA LYS A 47 15.21 -14.19 14.60
C LYS A 47 15.45 -12.99 13.69
N ALA A 48 14.39 -12.29 13.30
CA ALA A 48 14.53 -11.08 12.49
C ALA A 48 15.27 -9.98 13.25
N VAL A 49 14.94 -9.76 14.53
CA VAL A 49 15.59 -8.72 15.34
C VAL A 49 17.05 -9.06 15.64
N GLU A 50 17.35 -10.32 15.94
CA GLU A 50 18.73 -10.81 16.10
C GLU A 50 19.56 -10.56 14.84
N TRP A 51 18.98 -10.81 13.67
CA TRP A 51 19.62 -10.51 12.40
C TRP A 51 19.86 -9.00 12.22
N PHE A 52 18.92 -8.12 12.59
CA PHE A 52 19.17 -6.66 12.53
C PHE A 52 20.33 -6.23 13.41
N ARG A 53 20.48 -6.82 14.61
CA ARG A 53 21.56 -6.51 15.57
C ARG A 53 22.93 -6.94 15.07
N THR A 54 23.01 -8.05 14.36
CA THR A 54 24.28 -8.60 13.84
C THR A 54 24.62 -8.08 12.44
N SER A 55 23.62 -7.64 11.67
CA SER A 55 23.82 -7.07 10.34
C SER A 55 24.49 -5.69 10.40
N SER A 56 25.59 -5.53 9.66
CA SER A 56 26.23 -4.23 9.43
C SER A 56 25.35 -3.29 8.61
N ALA A 57 25.60 -1.99 8.73
CA ALA A 57 24.94 -0.94 7.93
C ALA A 57 25.05 -1.22 6.42
N PRO A 58 24.18 -0.62 5.58
CA PRO A 58 24.09 -0.90 4.16
C PRO A 58 25.47 -0.82 3.47
N THR A 59 25.89 -1.93 2.89
CA THR A 59 27.19 -2.02 2.18
C THR A 59 27.05 -1.40 0.79
N SER A 60 28.11 -0.77 0.29
CA SER A 60 28.18 -0.25 -1.09
C SER A 60 28.20 -1.37 -2.14
N ASP A 61 28.52 -2.60 -1.73
CA ASP A 61 28.50 -3.78 -2.59
C ASP A 61 27.06 -4.16 -3.01
N PRO A 62 26.75 -4.18 -4.33
CA PRO A 62 25.43 -4.56 -4.82
C PRO A 62 25.02 -5.98 -4.45
N LEU A 63 25.97 -6.92 -4.30
CA LEU A 63 25.65 -8.30 -3.95
C LEU A 63 25.23 -8.43 -2.49
N ALA A 64 26.02 -7.89 -1.57
CA ALA A 64 25.66 -7.81 -0.14
C ALA A 64 24.33 -7.07 0.08
N LYS A 65 24.07 -6.01 -0.69
CA LYS A 65 22.79 -5.29 -0.65
C LYS A 65 21.61 -6.15 -1.11
N ALA A 66 21.77 -6.94 -2.17
CA ALA A 66 20.74 -7.85 -2.65
C ALA A 66 20.45 -8.95 -1.62
N GLU A 67 21.48 -9.55 -1.04
CA GLU A 67 21.36 -10.54 0.03
C GLU A 67 20.59 -9.98 1.23
N GLN A 68 20.94 -8.78 1.70
CA GLN A 68 20.18 -8.10 2.76
C GLN A 68 18.70 -7.91 2.39
N GLN A 69 18.41 -7.50 1.15
CA GLN A 69 17.03 -7.38 0.68
C GLN A 69 16.29 -8.72 0.69
N PHE A 70 16.94 -9.83 0.32
CA PHE A 70 16.35 -11.15 0.37
C PHE A 70 16.07 -11.62 1.81
N HIS A 71 16.97 -11.36 2.76
CA HIS A 71 16.74 -11.66 4.17
C HIS A 71 15.58 -10.86 4.76
N LEU A 72 15.55 -9.54 4.52
CA LEU A 72 14.40 -8.72 4.90
C LEU A 72 13.10 -9.24 4.26
N GLN A 73 13.21 -9.73 3.02
CA GLN A 73 12.10 -10.33 2.33
C GLN A 73 11.60 -11.61 3.00
N SER A 74 12.52 -12.48 3.43
CA SER A 74 12.21 -13.74 4.10
C SER A 74 11.56 -13.53 5.46
N PHE A 75 11.81 -12.41 6.15
CA PHE A 75 11.15 -12.04 7.42
C PHE A 75 9.76 -11.39 7.26
N GLY A 76 9.32 -11.10 6.04
CA GLY A 76 8.04 -10.39 5.84
C GLY A 76 8.11 -8.86 6.05
N LEU A 77 9.32 -8.28 6.05
CA LEU A 77 9.60 -6.83 6.24
C LEU A 77 9.91 -6.07 4.94
N HIS A 78 10.08 -4.76 4.98
CA HIS A 78 10.39 -3.97 3.79
C HIS A 78 11.77 -4.32 3.21
N ARG A 79 12.01 -4.13 1.90
CA ARG A 79 13.36 -4.28 1.31
C ARG A 79 14.38 -3.27 1.83
N ASP A 80 13.90 -2.21 2.47
CA ASP A 80 14.72 -1.14 3.01
C ASP A 80 14.99 -1.47 4.48
N ARG A 81 16.28 -1.53 4.85
CA ARG A 81 16.72 -1.93 6.19
C ARG A 81 16.27 -0.90 7.22
N ASP A 82 16.50 0.38 6.94
CA ASP A 82 16.23 1.49 7.87
C ASP A 82 14.74 1.63 8.11
N LEU A 83 13.94 1.53 7.05
CA LEU A 83 12.48 1.52 7.18
C LEU A 83 11.99 0.29 7.95
N SER A 84 12.55 -0.89 7.71
CA SER A 84 12.14 -2.12 8.40
C SER A 84 12.47 -2.07 9.89
N TYR A 85 13.67 -1.57 10.23
CA TYR A 85 14.06 -1.30 11.61
C TYR A 85 13.10 -0.32 12.27
N LYS A 86 12.82 0.80 11.61
CA LYS A 86 11.86 1.82 12.08
C LYS A 86 10.46 1.24 12.31
N ILE A 87 10.00 0.34 11.43
CA ILE A 87 8.69 -0.34 11.57
C ILE A 87 8.67 -1.25 12.80
N ILE A 88 9.74 -2.00 13.07
CA ILE A 88 9.83 -2.88 14.24
C ILE A 88 9.81 -2.05 15.52
N CYS A 89 10.65 -1.01 15.60
CA CYS A 89 10.69 -0.11 16.76
C CYS A 89 9.38 0.69 16.95
N PHE A 90 8.75 1.09 15.85
CA PHE A 90 7.44 1.75 15.95
C PHE A 90 6.36 0.78 16.46
N HIS A 91 6.39 -0.48 15.99
CA HIS A 91 5.49 -1.51 16.48
C HIS A 91 5.72 -1.83 17.95
N SER A 92 6.96 -1.72 18.42
CA SER A 92 7.24 -1.91 19.82
C SER A 92 6.61 -0.83 20.69
N ASP A 93 6.87 0.43 20.35
CA ASP A 93 6.56 1.54 21.24
C ASP A 93 5.06 1.91 21.24
N HIS A 94 4.29 1.35 20.31
CA HIS A 94 2.90 1.73 20.11
C HIS A 94 1.95 0.54 20.23
N ALA A 95 0.70 0.84 20.61
CA ALA A 95 -0.34 -0.16 20.78
C ALA A 95 -0.59 -1.01 19.52
N GLN A 96 -0.95 -2.27 19.73
CA GLN A 96 -1.31 -3.26 18.69
C GLN A 96 -2.43 -2.79 17.75
N SER A 97 -3.18 -1.73 18.12
CA SER A 97 -4.18 -1.08 17.27
C SER A 97 -3.60 -0.52 15.96
N LEU A 98 -2.29 -0.24 15.90
CA LEU A 98 -1.61 0.26 14.69
C LEU A 98 -1.11 -0.86 13.78
N THR A 99 -1.09 -2.11 14.24
CA THR A 99 -0.66 -3.29 13.47
C THR A 99 -1.37 -3.41 12.11
N PRO A 100 -2.70 -3.24 11.99
CA PRO A 100 -3.36 -3.29 10.68
C PRO A 100 -2.86 -2.21 9.69
N SER A 101 -2.47 -1.04 10.21
CA SER A 101 -1.94 0.06 9.39
C SER A 101 -0.50 -0.21 8.96
N LEU A 102 0.32 -0.80 9.84
CA LEU A 102 1.68 -1.24 9.50
C LEU A 102 1.67 -2.38 8.48
N LYS A 103 0.74 -3.34 8.62
CA LYS A 103 0.50 -4.38 7.60
C LYS A 103 0.17 -3.76 6.25
N ALA A 104 -0.63 -2.69 6.22
CA ALA A 104 -0.95 -1.99 4.98
C ALA A 104 0.29 -1.38 4.32
N VAL A 105 1.22 -0.80 5.11
CA VAL A 105 2.51 -0.32 4.58
C VAL A 105 3.30 -1.46 3.94
N LEU A 106 3.45 -2.59 4.64
CA LEU A 106 4.22 -3.73 4.14
C LEU A 106 3.60 -4.38 2.88
N ARG A 107 2.26 -4.36 2.77
CA ARG A 107 1.52 -4.93 1.62
C ARG A 107 1.54 -4.00 0.41
N TYR A 108 1.37 -2.69 0.61
CA TYR A 108 1.15 -1.73 -0.46
C TYR A 108 2.40 -0.91 -0.78
N GLN A 109 3.53 -1.59 -1.01
CA GLN A 109 4.83 -0.95 -1.31
C GLN A 109 4.77 -0.08 -2.58
N GLY A 110 3.89 -0.40 -3.54
CA GLY A 110 3.71 0.39 -4.76
C GLY A 110 3.01 1.75 -4.55
N MET A 111 2.53 2.06 -3.34
CA MET A 111 1.82 3.30 -3.05
C MET A 111 2.71 4.46 -2.59
N TYR A 112 3.98 4.19 -2.30
CA TYR A 112 4.89 5.19 -1.73
C TYR A 112 6.33 4.99 -2.21
N THR A 113 7.10 6.06 -2.12
CA THR A 113 8.56 6.04 -2.31
C THR A 113 9.26 6.15 -0.97
N ILE A 114 10.48 5.62 -0.90
CA ILE A 114 11.32 5.73 0.29
C ILE A 114 12.48 6.64 -0.04
N ALA A 115 12.76 7.56 0.87
CA ALA A 115 14.00 8.30 0.91
C ALA A 115 14.46 8.36 2.37
N GLU A 116 15.71 7.98 2.64
CA GLU A 116 16.33 8.08 3.97
C GLU A 116 15.53 7.39 5.08
N GLY A 117 14.98 6.20 4.82
CA GLY A 117 14.15 5.47 5.79
C GLY A 117 12.77 6.07 6.08
N ASN A 118 12.39 7.16 5.38
CA ASN A 118 11.07 7.79 5.48
C ASN A 118 10.16 7.42 4.31
N ILE A 119 8.86 7.34 4.60
CA ILE A 119 7.82 6.99 3.63
C ILE A 119 7.19 8.26 3.05
N TYR A 120 7.24 8.39 1.73
CA TYR A 120 6.57 9.46 1.01
C TYR A 120 5.47 8.89 0.11
N PRO A 121 4.18 9.01 0.49
CA PRO A 121 3.08 8.63 -0.38
C PRO A 121 3.14 9.42 -1.68
N HIS A 122 2.83 8.79 -2.81
CA HIS A 122 2.88 9.46 -4.10
C HIS A 122 1.89 10.64 -4.14
N LYS A 123 2.40 11.87 -4.35
CA LYS A 123 1.60 13.11 -4.38
C LYS A 123 0.42 13.05 -5.35
N PHE A 124 0.58 12.34 -6.47
CA PHE A 124 -0.44 12.16 -7.51
C PHE A 124 -1.72 11.50 -6.98
N GLN A 125 -1.63 10.70 -5.91
CA GLN A 125 -2.78 10.01 -5.31
C GLN A 125 -3.77 10.97 -4.65
N LYS A 126 -3.34 12.15 -4.18
CA LYS A 126 -4.26 13.13 -3.55
C LYS A 126 -5.29 13.68 -4.54
N TRP A 127 -4.89 13.87 -5.79
CA TRP A 127 -5.74 14.41 -6.86
C TRP A 127 -6.39 13.32 -7.70
N LEU A 128 -5.74 12.18 -7.85
CA LEU A 128 -6.26 11.07 -8.64
C LEU A 128 -7.50 10.43 -8.01
N VAL A 129 -7.59 10.36 -6.68
CA VAL A 129 -8.78 9.87 -5.95
C VAL A 129 -10.07 10.66 -6.28
N PRO A 130 -10.11 12.00 -6.11
CA PRO A 130 -11.30 12.77 -6.46
C PRO A 130 -11.52 12.83 -7.98
N PHE A 131 -10.46 12.86 -8.80
CA PHE A 131 -10.60 12.95 -10.25
C PHE A 131 -11.28 11.71 -10.86
N VAL A 132 -10.87 10.50 -10.43
CA VAL A 132 -11.51 9.26 -10.90
C VAL A 132 -12.96 9.15 -10.40
N LEU A 133 -13.27 9.63 -9.20
CA LEU A 133 -14.66 9.68 -8.71
C LEU A 133 -15.54 10.58 -9.61
N ILE A 134 -15.06 11.77 -9.96
CA ILE A 134 -15.76 12.69 -10.87
C ILE A 134 -15.98 12.02 -12.23
N TRP A 135 -14.96 11.34 -12.78
CA TRP A 135 -15.09 10.60 -14.03
C TRP A 135 -16.12 9.47 -13.96
N LEU A 136 -16.13 8.69 -12.88
CA LEU A 136 -17.11 7.63 -12.67
C LEU A 136 -18.55 8.19 -12.57
N LEU A 137 -18.74 9.34 -11.91
CA LEU A 137 -20.04 10.03 -11.85
C LEU A 137 -20.49 10.57 -13.20
N LEU A 138 -19.58 11.17 -13.97
CA LEU A 138 -19.86 11.64 -15.33
C LEU A 138 -20.23 10.48 -16.26
N PHE A 139 -19.56 9.33 -16.10
CA PHE A 139 -19.87 8.12 -16.86
C PHE A 139 -21.30 7.66 -16.58
N ILE A 140 -21.73 7.54 -15.31
CA ILE A 140 -23.14 7.21 -15.00
C ILE A 140 -24.09 8.24 -15.59
N GLY A 141 -23.80 9.53 -15.45
CA GLY A 141 -24.68 10.58 -15.95
C GLY A 141 -24.94 10.44 -17.45
N ALA A 142 -23.89 10.14 -18.22
CA ALA A 142 -23.98 9.90 -19.66
C ALA A 142 -24.76 8.62 -19.99
N GLU A 143 -24.51 7.55 -19.24
CA GLU A 143 -25.15 6.24 -19.41
C GLU A 143 -26.65 6.28 -19.08
N ALA A 144 -27.01 6.91 -17.96
CA ALA A 144 -28.39 7.10 -17.54
C ALA A 144 -29.15 7.98 -18.53
N TYR A 145 -28.52 9.03 -19.07
CA TYR A 145 -29.10 9.87 -20.11
C TYR A 145 -29.37 9.09 -21.41
N ARG A 146 -28.39 8.28 -21.87
CA ARG A 146 -28.57 7.45 -23.08
C ARG A 146 -29.61 6.36 -22.91
N GLY A 147 -29.55 5.61 -21.81
CA GLY A 147 -30.51 4.55 -21.54
C GLY A 147 -31.94 5.07 -21.42
N SER A 148 -32.12 6.25 -20.80
CA SER A 148 -33.42 6.94 -20.77
C SER A 148 -33.91 7.32 -22.17
N SER A 149 -33.02 7.82 -23.04
CA SER A 149 -33.36 8.17 -24.42
C SER A 149 -33.66 6.95 -25.32
N GLN A 150 -33.11 5.77 -25.01
CA GLN A 150 -33.26 4.55 -25.83
C GLN A 150 -34.28 3.56 -25.24
N SER A 151 -34.87 3.85 -24.08
CA SER A 151 -35.80 2.96 -23.33
C SER A 151 -35.26 1.56 -23.02
N ASP A 152 -33.94 1.37 -23.13
CA ASP A 152 -33.32 0.05 -23.02
C ASP A 152 -32.89 -0.23 -21.57
N SER A 153 -33.83 -0.77 -20.81
CA SER A 153 -33.69 -1.04 -19.36
C SER A 153 -32.54 -2.01 -19.04
N ILE A 154 -32.18 -2.89 -19.99
CA ILE A 154 -31.11 -3.88 -19.82
C ILE A 154 -29.74 -3.22 -19.90
N GLU A 155 -29.57 -2.22 -20.77
CA GLU A 155 -28.30 -1.50 -20.93
C GLU A 155 -28.01 -0.63 -19.70
N ILE A 156 -29.04 0.01 -19.14
CA ILE A 156 -28.95 0.76 -17.87
C ILE A 156 -28.49 -0.14 -16.72
N LEU A 157 -29.08 -1.34 -16.59
CA LEU A 157 -28.75 -2.28 -15.50
C LEU A 157 -27.30 -2.78 -15.58
N LYS A 158 -26.81 -3.10 -16.78
CA LYS A 158 -25.40 -3.49 -17.00
C LYS A 158 -24.44 -2.36 -16.65
N SER A 159 -24.76 -1.14 -17.09
CA SER A 159 -23.95 0.05 -16.82
C SER A 159 -23.87 0.37 -15.32
N LEU A 160 -25.00 0.26 -14.62
CA LEU A 160 -25.07 0.41 -13.18
C LEU A 160 -24.21 -0.63 -12.45
N PHE A 161 -24.26 -1.90 -12.87
CA PHE A 161 -23.44 -2.96 -12.28
C PHE A 161 -21.94 -2.68 -12.45
N VAL A 162 -21.49 -2.32 -13.66
CA VAL A 162 -20.09 -1.96 -13.93
C VAL A 162 -19.66 -0.79 -13.06
N PHE A 163 -20.52 0.23 -12.92
CA PHE A 163 -20.23 1.36 -12.03
C PHE A 163 -20.08 0.92 -10.57
N VAL A 164 -21.00 0.13 -10.04
CA VAL A 164 -20.95 -0.31 -8.64
C VAL A 164 -19.65 -1.07 -8.37
N VAL A 165 -19.26 -1.98 -9.26
CA VAL A 165 -18.00 -2.73 -9.13
C VAL A 165 -16.79 -1.80 -9.19
N ALA A 166 -16.74 -0.90 -10.17
CA ALA A 166 -15.65 0.07 -10.32
C ALA A 166 -15.55 1.00 -9.10
N PHE A 167 -16.69 1.46 -8.58
CA PHE A 167 -16.78 2.31 -7.40
C PHE A 167 -16.28 1.59 -6.15
N ILE A 168 -16.68 0.33 -5.92
CA ILE A 168 -16.21 -0.47 -4.78
C ILE A 168 -14.68 -0.63 -4.84
N VAL A 169 -14.14 -1.02 -5.99
CA VAL A 169 -12.69 -1.15 -6.19
C VAL A 169 -11.99 0.19 -5.96
N TRP A 170 -12.60 1.29 -6.40
CA TRP A 170 -12.05 2.63 -6.20
C TRP A 170 -12.02 3.05 -4.73
N CYS A 171 -13.13 2.87 -4.02
CA CYS A 171 -13.23 3.13 -2.60
C CYS A 171 -12.20 2.32 -1.80
N TRP A 172 -11.96 1.06 -2.19
CA TRP A 172 -10.92 0.24 -1.60
C TRP A 172 -9.51 0.84 -1.78
N VAL A 173 -9.15 1.24 -3.01
CA VAL A 173 -7.85 1.85 -3.32
C VAL A 173 -7.68 3.18 -2.57
N ALA A 174 -8.72 4.00 -2.53
CA ALA A 174 -8.73 5.26 -1.78
C ALA A 174 -8.53 5.04 -0.28
N ALA A 175 -9.24 4.06 0.31
CA ALA A 175 -9.10 3.72 1.72
C ALA A 175 -7.68 3.21 2.05
N CYS A 176 -7.09 2.39 1.18
CA CYS A 176 -5.71 1.91 1.34
C CYS A 176 -4.70 3.07 1.28
N THR A 177 -4.87 3.98 0.32
CA THR A 177 -4.04 5.19 0.19
C THR A 177 -4.10 6.05 1.45
N LEU A 178 -5.30 6.28 1.99
CA LEU A 178 -5.48 7.07 3.20
C LEU A 178 -4.85 6.40 4.43
N LYS A 179 -4.98 5.08 4.55
CA LYS A 179 -4.31 4.32 5.62
C LYS A 179 -2.79 4.49 5.56
N VAL A 180 -2.18 4.28 4.39
CA VAL A 180 -0.73 4.45 4.16
C VAL A 180 -0.29 5.89 4.44
N SER A 181 -1.07 6.90 4.02
CA SER A 181 -0.75 8.31 4.26
C SER A 181 -0.83 8.71 5.73
N ARG A 182 -1.79 8.16 6.49
CA ARG A 182 -1.91 8.43 7.94
C ARG A 182 -0.76 7.82 8.71
N ILE A 183 -0.42 6.56 8.43
CA ILE A 183 0.67 5.87 9.12
C ILE A 183 2.04 6.41 8.71
N SER A 184 2.22 6.82 7.45
CA SER A 184 3.49 7.42 7.01
C SER A 184 3.79 8.69 7.78
N LYS A 185 2.80 9.53 8.09
CA LYS A 185 3.00 10.71 8.94
C LYS A 185 3.52 10.34 10.33
N LYS A 186 2.91 9.34 10.98
CA LYS A 186 3.31 8.86 12.32
C LYS A 186 4.69 8.20 12.30
N LEU A 187 4.97 7.40 11.28
CA LEU A 187 6.23 6.68 11.13
C LEU A 187 7.38 7.62 10.77
N ASN A 188 7.13 8.68 9.99
CA ASN A 188 8.14 9.67 9.65
C ASN A 188 8.49 10.57 10.84
N SER A 189 7.52 10.90 11.70
CA SER A 189 7.79 11.65 12.94
C SER A 189 8.48 10.83 14.01
N TYR A 190 8.46 9.49 13.90
CA TYR A 190 9.11 8.61 14.86
C TYR A 190 10.63 8.58 14.61
N ILE A 191 11.40 8.73 15.67
CA ILE A 191 12.86 8.63 15.64
C ILE A 191 13.21 7.32 16.36
N PRO A 192 13.74 6.31 15.65
CA PRO A 192 14.10 5.05 16.27
C PRO A 192 15.32 5.23 17.20
N PRO A 193 15.48 4.40 18.24
CA PRO A 193 16.67 4.40 19.08
C PRO A 193 17.93 4.10 18.26
N ALA A 194 19.09 4.59 18.72
CA ALA A 194 20.36 4.31 18.06
C ALA A 194 20.67 2.80 18.03
N ASN A 195 21.29 2.32 16.94
CA ASN A 195 21.59 0.91 16.68
C ASN A 195 22.52 0.25 17.72
N ASP A 196 23.05 1.00 18.68
CA ASP A 196 24.08 0.57 19.63
C ASP A 196 23.51 -0.14 20.87
N PHE A 197 22.19 -0.36 20.94
CA PHE A 197 21.56 -1.04 22.07
C PHE A 197 21.79 -2.56 22.06
N LYS A 198 22.95 -2.98 22.57
CA LYS A 198 23.26 -4.36 22.97
C LYS A 198 22.50 -4.73 24.26
N SER A 199 21.20 -5.00 24.17
CA SER A 199 20.46 -5.63 25.27
C SER A 199 20.59 -7.15 25.17
N SER A 200 21.14 -7.76 26.23
CA SER A 200 21.59 -9.16 26.32
C SER A 200 20.50 -10.18 26.65
N THR A 201 19.23 -9.87 26.45
CA THR A 201 18.12 -10.77 26.78
C THR A 201 17.34 -11.14 25.52
N ASN A 202 17.27 -12.44 25.23
CA ASN A 202 16.53 -13.08 24.13
C ASN A 202 15.01 -12.98 24.28
N ASP A 203 14.55 -11.96 24.99
CA ASP A 203 13.17 -11.76 25.34
C ASP A 203 12.68 -10.56 24.54
N PHE A 204 11.70 -10.81 23.67
CA PHE A 204 11.09 -9.83 22.77
C PHE A 204 10.60 -8.59 23.53
N SER A 205 10.35 -8.73 24.84
CA SER A 205 10.05 -7.68 25.83
C SER A 205 11.17 -6.66 26.06
N SER A 206 12.45 -6.99 25.85
CA SER A 206 13.59 -6.10 26.14
C SER A 206 13.92 -5.11 25.01
N ILE A 207 13.60 -5.46 23.76
CA ILE A 207 13.70 -4.55 22.59
C ILE A 207 12.57 -3.51 22.64
N LEU A 208 11.48 -3.91 23.29
CA LEU A 208 10.21 -3.23 23.40
C LEU A 208 10.12 -2.23 24.57
N ASN A 209 11.09 -2.27 25.50
CA ASN A 209 10.93 -1.63 26.80
C ASN A 209 12.22 -0.95 27.31
N ASN A 210 12.90 -0.20 26.44
CA ASN A 210 14.05 0.62 26.87
C ASN A 210 13.68 2.06 27.27
N ARG A 211 12.39 2.30 27.56
CA ARG A 211 11.93 3.50 28.27
C ARG A 211 10.69 3.19 29.09
N TYR A 212 10.88 2.63 30.27
CA TYR A 212 10.08 3.01 31.44
C TYR A 212 11.06 3.20 32.61
N PRO A 213 10.93 4.28 33.42
CA PRO A 213 11.83 4.55 34.55
C PRO A 213 11.83 3.42 35.59
#